data_AF-A0AAD5EFY1-F1
#
_entry.id   AF-A0AAD5EFY1-F1
#
_cell.length_a   1.000
_cell.length_b   1.000
_cell.length_c   1.000
_cell.angle_alpha   90.00
_cell.angle_beta   90.00
_cell.angle_gamma   90.00
#
_symmetry.space_group_name_H-M   'P 1'
#
loop_
_entity.id
_entity.type
_entity.pdbx_description
1 polymer ?
#
loop_
_entity_poly.entity_id
_entity_poly.type
_entity_poly.pdbx_seq_one_letter_code
_entity_poly.pdbx_strand_id
1 'polypeptide(L)'
;MLADHSDSSLDLSVYEPSTPYQDRLAAMKDYKHDTPDSMSEDLCTPSSLASSANYVNLQLTAHNCPVPLKFVNADEEEACKIVNGFLRLLSDKQSDAQERQELTNTIKRLKFELETTKSTLTMQTQKLAEAHRQIDQEASKRTAVAKSLSTEEKRHKATQSELQKAKINLQTIKTQYAHEVKKHELDNAKIKERLQKTMDERYEQNGDIIKMSSPMDKAGALFGPPKPNHAAKTEDLHKAMLQKSIERENQVIRDNKLLRLVLYDLHSALKSMLEGQTRQYHQIMDLDGDSPDLVKFRIPMELGGAQLKEAVLDLIAKLKEEWDIQIVRRQAYTEEEVKEKDMTIERLTQDLDEVFATLEQVQDDFDTKTEAYLKFAQGSFFDTIAHNHHMDISSDDIIPPEVEDETKALRKLQKQIREERQNLTEAAIKLGEDRTQLMNERRAFEQQQQSHQTLVVLDELSNTER
;
A
#
# COMPACT_ATOMS: atom_id res chain seq x y z
N MET A 1 43.79 30.36 -1.72
CA MET A 1 44.34 28.99 -1.70
C MET A 1 43.15 28.07 -1.92
N LEU A 2 42.69 27.83 -3.15
CA LEU A 2 43.24 26.99 -4.24
C LEU A 2 43.47 25.53 -3.82
N ALA A 3 42.51 24.68 -4.21
CA ALA A 3 42.62 23.29 -4.67
C ALA A 3 41.16 22.86 -4.99
N ASP A 4 40.67 22.91 -6.23
CA ASP A 4 41.04 22.15 -7.44
C ASP A 4 40.60 20.68 -7.35
N HIS A 5 39.53 20.35 -8.08
CA HIS A 5 39.20 19.03 -8.62
C HIS A 5 38.00 19.16 -9.59
N SER A 6 38.32 19.52 -10.83
CA SER A 6 37.61 19.07 -12.02
C SER A 6 37.93 17.60 -12.29
N ASP A 7 36.91 16.78 -12.52
CA ASP A 7 36.80 15.83 -13.65
C ASP A 7 35.85 14.67 -13.31
N SER A 8 34.65 14.73 -13.88
CA SER A 8 33.97 13.52 -14.35
C SER A 8 32.99 13.94 -15.45
N SER A 9 33.52 14.10 -16.67
CA SER A 9 32.70 14.09 -17.87
C SER A 9 32.16 12.67 -18.06
N LEU A 10 30.93 12.43 -17.63
CA LEU A 10 30.15 11.29 -18.09
C LEU A 10 29.78 11.55 -19.56
N ASP A 11 30.57 10.93 -20.43
CA ASP A 11 30.36 10.82 -21.86
C ASP A 11 28.97 10.23 -22.13
N LEU A 12 28.07 11.06 -22.64
CA LEU A 12 26.66 10.77 -22.92
C LEU A 12 26.44 10.33 -24.38
N SER A 13 27.49 9.88 -25.09
CA SER A 13 27.42 9.60 -26.53
C SER A 13 27.18 8.13 -26.93
N VAL A 14 26.94 7.20 -26.00
CA VAL A 14 26.90 5.74 -26.32
C VAL A 14 25.58 5.05 -25.97
N TYR A 15 24.43 5.75 -26.04
CA TYR A 15 23.14 5.05 -25.93
C TYR A 15 22.13 5.61 -26.94
N GLU A 16 22.29 5.20 -28.21
CA GLU A 16 21.15 5.10 -29.11
C GLU A 16 20.51 3.73 -28.88
N PRO A 17 19.34 3.62 -28.24
CA PRO A 17 18.62 2.37 -28.20
C PRO A 17 18.13 2.09 -29.62
N SER A 18 18.75 1.11 -30.28
CA SER A 18 18.19 0.47 -31.47
C SER A 18 16.78 0.01 -31.10
N THR A 19 15.79 0.73 -31.60
CA THR A 19 14.41 0.31 -31.43
C THR A 19 14.15 -0.82 -32.42
N PRO A 20 13.34 -1.84 -32.07
CA PRO A 20 12.94 -2.91 -33.00
C PRO A 20 12.33 -2.41 -34.32
N TYR A 21 11.97 -1.13 -34.37
CA TYR A 21 11.48 -0.40 -35.52
C TYR A 21 12.59 -0.05 -36.54
N GLN A 22 13.80 0.27 -36.08
CA GLN A 22 14.95 0.58 -36.94
C GLN A 22 15.53 -0.68 -37.61
N ASP A 23 15.56 -1.81 -36.91
CA ASP A 23 15.96 -3.10 -37.48
C ASP A 23 14.96 -3.61 -38.53
N ARG A 24 13.66 -3.34 -38.34
CA ARG A 24 12.63 -3.64 -39.37
C ARG A 24 12.75 -2.75 -40.61
N LEU A 25 13.16 -1.51 -40.46
CA LEU A 25 13.41 -0.58 -41.58
C LEU A 25 14.68 -0.96 -42.37
N ALA A 26 15.70 -1.50 -41.69
CA ALA A 26 16.87 -2.07 -42.34
C ALA A 26 16.53 -3.34 -43.13
N ALA A 27 15.71 -4.24 -42.56
CA ALA A 27 15.26 -5.47 -43.23
C ALA A 27 14.36 -5.22 -44.45
N MET A 28 13.68 -4.08 -44.54
CA MET A 28 12.87 -3.71 -45.71
C MET A 28 13.69 -3.10 -46.87
N LYS A 29 14.98 -2.74 -46.66
CA LYS A 29 15.84 -2.22 -47.74
C LYS A 29 16.45 -3.31 -48.64
N ASP A 30 16.35 -4.58 -48.25
CA ASP A 30 16.96 -5.71 -48.97
C ASP A 30 15.97 -6.48 -49.87
N TYR A 31 14.79 -5.92 -50.15
CA TYR A 31 13.90 -6.46 -51.19
C TYR A 31 14.46 -6.11 -52.57
N LYS A 32 15.39 -6.94 -53.05
CA LYS A 32 15.70 -7.03 -54.48
C LYS A 32 14.47 -7.54 -55.20
N HIS A 33 14.02 -6.77 -56.18
CA HIS A 33 13.07 -7.23 -57.18
C HIS A 33 13.77 -8.32 -58.01
N ASP A 34 13.54 -9.59 -57.69
CA ASP A 34 13.82 -10.66 -58.64
C ASP A 34 12.80 -10.50 -59.77
N THR A 35 13.22 -9.88 -60.86
CA THR A 35 12.52 -9.94 -62.14
C THR A 35 12.77 -11.33 -62.72
N PRO A 36 11.74 -12.18 -62.89
CA PRO A 36 11.89 -13.39 -63.66
C PRO A 36 11.87 -12.99 -65.13
N ASP A 37 13.06 -12.78 -65.69
CA ASP A 37 13.25 -12.80 -67.13
C ASP A 37 13.33 -14.27 -67.58
N SER A 38 12.70 -14.58 -68.72
CA SER A 38 12.71 -15.87 -69.43
C SER A 38 11.81 -17.01 -68.91
N MET A 39 10.55 -17.01 -69.35
CA MET A 39 9.89 -18.20 -69.95
C MET A 39 8.83 -17.68 -70.95
N SER A 40 9.25 -17.43 -72.20
CA SER A 40 8.34 -17.27 -73.32
C SER A 40 7.81 -18.64 -73.74
N GLU A 41 6.86 -19.18 -72.98
CA GLU A 41 5.93 -20.18 -73.52
C GLU A 41 4.81 -19.40 -74.22
N ASP A 42 4.76 -19.51 -75.55
CA ASP A 42 3.66 -18.98 -76.34
C ASP A 42 2.37 -19.73 -75.94
N LEU A 43 1.59 -19.13 -75.02
CA LEU A 43 0.32 -19.64 -74.50
C LEU A 43 -0.74 -19.88 -75.57
N CYS A 44 -0.53 -19.35 -76.78
CA CYS A 44 -1.36 -19.55 -77.95
C CYS A 44 -0.54 -20.15 -79.09
N THR A 45 -0.91 -21.36 -79.51
CA THR A 45 -0.43 -22.01 -80.74
C THR A 45 -1.45 -21.78 -81.85
N PRO A 46 -1.08 -21.89 -83.15
CA PRO A 46 -2.05 -21.74 -84.25
C PRO A 46 -3.28 -22.67 -84.13
N SER A 47 -3.15 -23.79 -83.41
CA SER A 47 -4.26 -24.71 -83.12
C SER A 47 -5.24 -24.24 -82.02
N SER A 48 -4.84 -23.31 -81.14
CA SER A 48 -5.63 -22.82 -80.01
C SER A 48 -6.10 -21.37 -80.16
N LEU A 49 -5.80 -20.72 -81.29
CA LEU A 49 -6.05 -19.30 -81.55
C LEU A 49 -7.51 -18.89 -81.35
N ALA A 50 -8.46 -19.70 -81.82
CA ALA A 50 -9.89 -19.41 -81.65
C ALA A 50 -10.33 -19.42 -80.18
N SER A 51 -9.81 -20.36 -79.38
CA SER A 51 -10.11 -20.48 -77.95
C SER A 51 -9.47 -19.35 -77.14
N SER A 52 -8.19 -19.04 -77.42
CA SER A 52 -7.47 -17.95 -76.76
C SER A 52 -8.04 -16.58 -77.13
N ALA A 53 -8.42 -16.36 -78.39
CA ALA A 53 -9.09 -15.13 -78.84
C ALA A 53 -10.48 -14.95 -78.20
N ASN A 54 -11.24 -16.04 -78.03
CA ASN A 54 -12.52 -16.00 -77.32
C ASN A 54 -12.34 -15.70 -75.82
N TYR A 55 -11.31 -16.26 -75.18
CA TYR A 55 -10.97 -15.94 -73.79
C TYR A 55 -10.57 -14.47 -73.61
N VAL A 56 -9.72 -13.93 -74.50
CA VAL A 56 -9.35 -12.50 -74.50
C VAL A 56 -10.58 -11.62 -74.72
N ASN A 57 -11.45 -11.96 -75.67
CA ASN A 57 -12.70 -11.22 -75.91
C ASN A 57 -13.64 -11.26 -74.70
N LEU A 58 -13.73 -12.39 -73.97
CA LEU A 58 -14.55 -12.49 -72.75
C LEU A 58 -13.99 -11.63 -71.62
N GLN A 59 -12.66 -11.66 -71.42
CA GLN A 59 -11.99 -10.84 -70.40
C GLN A 59 -12.05 -9.34 -70.73
N LEU A 60 -11.89 -8.97 -72.00
CA LEU A 60 -12.05 -7.59 -72.46
C LEU A 60 -13.50 -7.11 -72.30
N THR A 61 -14.49 -7.98 -72.55
CA THR A 61 -15.91 -7.67 -72.29
C THR A 61 -16.15 -7.42 -70.80
N ALA A 62 -15.59 -8.26 -69.93
CA ALA A 62 -15.68 -8.09 -68.47
C ALA A 62 -15.04 -6.78 -67.99
N HIS A 63 -14.01 -6.29 -68.68
CA HIS A 63 -13.36 -5.00 -68.41
C HIS A 63 -13.96 -3.81 -69.18
N ASN A 64 -15.13 -3.98 -69.82
CA ASN A 64 -15.85 -2.96 -70.62
C ASN A 64 -15.05 -2.42 -71.82
N CYS A 65 -14.16 -3.21 -72.41
CA CYS A 65 -13.47 -2.87 -73.64
C CYS A 65 -14.30 -3.30 -74.88
N PRO A 66 -14.18 -2.59 -76.02
CA PRO A 66 -14.91 -2.91 -77.23
C PRO A 66 -14.42 -4.23 -77.85
N VAL A 67 -15.34 -5.16 -78.05
CA VAL A 67 -15.18 -6.53 -78.57
C VAL A 67 -16.17 -6.70 -79.74
N PRO A 68 -15.90 -7.53 -80.78
CA PRO A 68 -14.80 -8.47 -80.96
C PRO A 68 -13.56 -7.87 -81.60
N LEU A 69 -12.38 -8.35 -81.17
CA LEU A 69 -11.11 -8.09 -81.84
C LEU A 69 -11.18 -8.58 -83.29
N LYS A 70 -11.10 -7.65 -84.25
CA LYS A 70 -11.03 -7.96 -85.68
C LYS A 70 -9.59 -7.81 -86.14
N PHE A 71 -8.91 -8.92 -86.41
CA PHE A 71 -7.58 -8.91 -87.00
C PHE A 71 -7.72 -8.65 -88.51
N VAL A 72 -7.46 -7.42 -88.95
CA VAL A 72 -7.53 -7.03 -90.37
C VAL A 72 -6.13 -7.20 -90.97
N ASN A 73 -5.98 -8.14 -91.91
CA ASN A 73 -4.73 -8.45 -92.64
C ASN A 73 -3.57 -9.08 -91.84
N ALA A 74 -3.85 -9.93 -90.85
CA ALA A 74 -2.80 -10.61 -90.07
C ALA A 74 -2.67 -12.09 -90.47
N ASP A 75 -1.43 -12.59 -90.61
CA ASP A 75 -1.15 -14.03 -90.73
C ASP A 75 -1.49 -14.75 -89.40
N GLU A 76 -1.80 -16.04 -89.44
CA GLU A 76 -2.27 -16.81 -88.27
C GLU A 76 -1.24 -16.80 -87.11
N GLU A 77 0.06 -16.69 -87.43
CA GLU A 77 1.15 -16.51 -86.46
C GLU A 77 1.22 -15.09 -85.87
N GLU A 78 0.95 -14.05 -86.65
CA GLU A 78 0.92 -12.66 -86.17
C GLU A 78 -0.29 -12.41 -85.27
N ALA A 79 -1.44 -13.00 -85.63
CA ALA A 79 -2.63 -13.02 -84.79
C ALA A 79 -2.37 -13.75 -83.46
N CYS A 80 -1.64 -14.89 -83.47
CA CYS A 80 -1.21 -15.58 -82.24
C CYS A 80 -0.32 -14.70 -81.36
N LYS A 81 0.66 -13.99 -81.92
CA LYS A 81 1.55 -13.08 -81.17
C LYS A 81 0.77 -11.91 -80.54
N ILE A 82 -0.19 -11.34 -81.26
CA ILE A 82 -1.05 -10.27 -80.74
C ILE A 82 -1.92 -10.78 -79.59
N VAL A 83 -2.51 -11.98 -79.74
CA VAL A 83 -3.31 -12.61 -78.67
C VAL A 83 -2.44 -12.95 -77.45
N ASN A 84 -1.22 -13.46 -77.63
CA ASN A 84 -0.26 -13.68 -76.53
C ASN A 84 0.13 -12.38 -75.83
N GLY A 85 0.33 -11.30 -76.59
CA GLY A 85 0.54 -9.96 -76.03
C GLY A 85 -0.64 -9.48 -75.18
N PHE A 86 -1.87 -9.66 -75.67
CA PHE A 86 -3.07 -9.32 -74.89
C PHE A 86 -3.24 -10.21 -73.65
N LEU A 87 -2.99 -11.51 -73.75
CA LEU A 87 -3.03 -12.43 -72.62
C LEU A 87 -2.00 -12.04 -71.54
N ARG A 88 -0.78 -11.69 -71.94
CA ARG A 88 0.25 -11.20 -71.03
C ARG A 88 -0.16 -9.89 -70.37
N LEU A 89 -0.65 -8.91 -71.13
CA LEU A 89 -1.13 -7.64 -70.57
C LEU A 89 -2.33 -7.82 -69.63
N LEU A 90 -3.23 -8.76 -69.92
CA LEU A 90 -4.36 -9.08 -69.03
C LEU A 90 -3.87 -9.77 -67.75
N SER A 91 -2.92 -10.69 -67.86
CA SER A 91 -2.27 -11.34 -66.71
C SER A 91 -1.52 -10.32 -65.84
N ASP A 92 -0.73 -9.44 -66.46
CA ASP A 92 0.00 -8.36 -65.78
C ASP A 92 -0.98 -7.42 -65.07
N LYS A 93 -2.07 -7.00 -65.75
CA LYS A 93 -3.11 -6.17 -65.14
C LYS A 93 -3.83 -6.86 -63.97
N GLN A 94 -4.04 -8.16 -64.06
CA GLN A 94 -4.62 -8.95 -62.97
C GLN A 94 -3.66 -9.04 -61.78
N SER A 95 -2.36 -9.27 -62.03
CA SER A 95 -1.30 -9.24 -61.01
C SER A 95 -1.23 -7.87 -60.33
N ASP A 96 -1.17 -6.79 -61.11
CA ASP A 96 -1.18 -5.41 -60.61
C ASP A 96 -2.41 -5.12 -59.74
N ALA A 97 -3.58 -5.64 -60.13
CA ALA A 97 -4.80 -5.47 -59.34
C ALA A 97 -4.74 -6.22 -58.01
N GLN A 98 -4.17 -7.43 -58.00
CA GLN A 98 -3.94 -8.21 -56.78
C GLN A 98 -2.94 -7.51 -55.87
N GLU A 99 -1.80 -7.05 -56.37
CA GLU A 99 -0.79 -6.31 -55.60
C GLU A 99 -1.38 -5.03 -55.00
N ARG A 100 -2.16 -4.26 -55.78
CA ARG A 100 -2.85 -3.06 -55.27
C ARG A 100 -3.86 -3.40 -54.17
N GLN A 101 -4.56 -4.53 -54.29
CA GLN A 101 -5.48 -5.00 -53.26
C GLN A 101 -4.73 -5.40 -51.99
N GLU A 102 -3.61 -6.12 -52.11
CA GLU A 102 -2.75 -6.49 -50.99
C GLU A 102 -2.18 -5.26 -50.29
N LEU A 103 -1.63 -4.30 -51.03
CA LEU A 103 -1.15 -3.01 -50.50
C LEU A 103 -2.28 -2.24 -49.80
N THR A 104 -3.48 -2.23 -50.36
CA THR A 104 -4.63 -1.59 -49.72
C THR A 104 -4.99 -2.29 -48.40
N ASN A 105 -4.93 -3.62 -48.36
CA ASN A 105 -5.20 -4.40 -47.15
C ASN A 105 -4.13 -4.20 -46.09
N THR A 106 -2.84 -4.17 -46.46
CA THR A 106 -1.75 -3.89 -45.52
C THR A 106 -1.83 -2.47 -44.96
N ILE A 107 -2.16 -1.46 -45.79
CA ILE A 107 -2.40 -0.10 -45.32
C ILE A 107 -3.56 -0.04 -44.32
N LYS A 108 -4.67 -0.73 -44.60
CA LYS A 108 -5.81 -0.80 -43.66
C LYS A 108 -5.40 -1.45 -42.34
N ARG A 109 -4.66 -2.55 -42.39
CA ARG A 109 -4.14 -3.23 -41.20
C ARG A 109 -3.21 -2.33 -40.39
N LEU A 110 -2.24 -1.69 -41.03
CA LEU A 110 -1.29 -0.79 -40.38
C LEU A 110 -1.99 0.42 -39.75
N LYS A 111 -3.02 0.98 -40.40
CA LYS A 111 -3.83 2.06 -39.82
C LYS A 111 -4.58 1.60 -38.56
N PHE A 112 -5.15 0.40 -38.59
CA PHE A 112 -5.82 -0.17 -37.42
C PHE A 112 -4.84 -0.43 -36.26
N GLU A 113 -3.67 -1.00 -36.55
CA GLU A 113 -2.60 -1.20 -35.57
C GLU A 113 -2.10 0.14 -35.00
N LEU A 114 -1.94 1.17 -35.83
CA LEU A 114 -1.54 2.51 -35.40
C LEU A 114 -2.59 3.12 -34.45
N GLU A 115 -3.87 3.03 -34.78
CA GLU A 115 -4.91 3.60 -33.93
C GLU A 115 -5.04 2.83 -32.61
N THR A 116 -4.92 1.51 -32.66
CA THR A 116 -4.91 0.66 -31.47
C THR A 116 -3.71 0.99 -30.58
N THR A 117 -2.51 1.05 -31.15
CA THR A 117 -1.29 1.38 -30.39
C THR A 117 -1.36 2.79 -29.81
N LYS A 118 -1.86 3.77 -30.56
CA LYS A 118 -2.09 5.13 -30.08
C LYS A 118 -3.09 5.18 -28.92
N SER A 119 -4.20 4.45 -29.02
CA SER A 119 -5.17 4.31 -27.92
C SER A 119 -4.57 3.67 -26.68
N THR A 120 -3.75 2.61 -26.84
CA THR A 120 -3.03 2.02 -25.70
C THR A 120 -2.01 2.98 -25.10
N LEU A 121 -1.31 3.77 -25.93
CA LEU A 121 -0.34 4.76 -25.46
C LEU A 121 -1.01 5.87 -24.65
N THR A 122 -2.16 6.39 -25.09
CA THR A 122 -2.90 7.41 -24.34
C THR A 122 -3.40 6.87 -23.01
N MET A 123 -3.92 5.64 -22.98
CA MET A 123 -4.34 4.98 -21.74
C MET A 123 -3.16 4.79 -20.77
N GLN A 124 -2.00 4.31 -21.26
CA GLN A 124 -0.82 4.15 -20.41
C GLN A 124 -0.29 5.49 -19.92
N THR A 125 -0.28 6.52 -20.76
CA THR A 125 0.12 7.89 -20.37
C THR A 125 -0.78 8.43 -19.26
N GLN A 126 -2.09 8.20 -19.34
CA GLN A 126 -3.03 8.59 -18.29
C GLN A 126 -2.76 7.83 -16.98
N LYS A 127 -2.58 6.52 -17.02
CA LYS A 127 -2.22 5.71 -15.83
C LYS A 127 -0.92 6.18 -15.20
N LEU A 128 0.07 6.54 -16.00
CA LEU A 128 1.35 7.06 -15.54
C LEU A 128 1.17 8.42 -14.84
N ALA A 129 0.36 9.31 -15.41
CA ALA A 129 0.03 10.60 -14.78
C ALA A 129 -0.73 10.43 -13.45
N GLU A 130 -1.65 9.47 -13.36
CA GLU A 130 -2.37 9.13 -12.14
C GLU A 130 -1.42 8.54 -11.07
N ALA A 131 -0.52 7.63 -11.45
CA ALA A 131 0.49 7.08 -10.56
C ALA A 131 1.44 8.17 -10.03
N HIS A 132 1.87 9.12 -10.86
CA HIS A 132 2.67 10.26 -10.41
C HIS A 132 1.93 11.12 -9.37
N ARG A 133 0.65 11.41 -9.59
CA ARG A 133 -0.15 12.16 -8.60
C ARG A 133 -0.26 11.43 -7.26
N GLN A 134 -0.40 10.10 -7.29
CA GLN A 134 -0.42 9.29 -6.08
C GLN A 134 0.94 9.31 -5.36
N ILE A 135 2.05 9.21 -6.10
CA ILE A 135 3.40 9.33 -5.54
C ILE A 135 3.59 10.69 -4.87
N ASP A 136 3.18 11.78 -5.50
CA ASP A 136 3.30 13.14 -4.93
C ASP A 136 2.44 13.28 -3.66
N GLN A 137 1.23 12.72 -3.68
CA GLN A 137 0.35 12.71 -2.51
C GLN A 137 0.99 11.93 -1.34
N GLU A 138 1.52 10.74 -1.58
CA GLU A 138 2.17 9.93 -0.55
C GLU A 138 3.49 10.56 -0.06
N ALA A 139 4.26 11.20 -0.95
CA ALA A 139 5.45 11.96 -0.57
C ALA A 139 5.10 13.13 0.37
N SER A 140 4.00 13.84 0.11
CA SER A 140 3.51 14.92 0.97
C SER A 140 3.07 14.41 2.35
N LYS A 141 2.33 13.29 2.40
CA LYS A 141 1.93 12.61 3.65
C LYS A 141 3.13 12.15 4.44
N ARG A 142 4.11 11.50 3.80
CA ARG A 142 5.36 11.05 4.42
C ARG A 142 6.12 12.21 5.06
N THR A 143 6.17 13.36 4.38
CA THR A 143 6.81 14.57 4.90
C THR A 143 6.08 15.14 6.11
N ALA A 144 4.74 15.12 6.10
CA ALA A 144 3.92 15.55 7.24
C ALA A 144 4.11 14.64 8.46
N VAL A 145 4.09 13.32 8.26
CA VAL A 145 4.35 12.32 9.32
C VAL A 145 5.76 12.47 9.89
N ALA A 146 6.78 12.65 9.04
CA ALA A 146 8.15 12.86 9.50
C ALA A 146 8.29 14.13 10.36
N LYS A 147 7.61 15.22 10.00
CA LYS A 147 7.58 16.45 10.83
C LYS A 147 6.89 16.20 12.17
N SER A 148 5.74 15.52 12.17
CA SER A 148 5.01 15.17 13.39
C SER A 148 5.86 14.28 14.32
N LEU A 149 6.52 13.27 13.76
CA LEU A 149 7.43 12.38 14.49
C LEU A 149 8.57 13.17 15.14
N SER A 150 9.22 14.07 14.39
CA SER A 150 10.28 14.92 14.93
C SER A 150 9.80 15.82 16.08
N THR A 151 8.56 16.32 16.02
CA THR A 151 7.98 17.11 17.11
C THR A 151 7.68 16.26 18.34
N GLU A 152 7.18 15.03 18.16
CA GLU A 152 6.93 14.10 19.25
C GLU A 152 8.23 13.61 19.90
N GLU A 153 9.29 13.36 19.13
CA GLU A 153 10.60 13.04 19.69
C GLU A 153 11.15 14.16 20.57
N LYS A 154 10.97 15.43 20.18
CA LYS A 154 11.36 16.58 21.00
C LYS A 154 10.55 16.65 22.29
N ARG A 155 9.23 16.43 22.22
CA ARG A 155 8.34 16.35 23.39
C ARG A 155 8.77 15.22 24.31
N HIS A 156 9.03 14.04 23.76
CA HIS A 156 9.48 12.89 24.53
C HIS A 156 10.79 13.17 25.27
N LYS A 157 11.80 13.73 24.59
CA LYS A 157 13.06 14.16 25.23
C LYS A 157 12.85 15.19 26.35
N ALA A 158 11.94 16.15 26.15
CA ALA A 158 11.60 17.12 27.18
C ALA A 158 10.98 16.43 28.41
N THR A 159 9.97 15.57 28.22
CA THR A 159 9.34 14.82 29.31
C THR A 159 10.31 13.89 30.03
N GLN A 160 11.24 13.26 29.31
CA GLN A 160 12.29 12.42 29.89
C GLN A 160 13.24 13.25 30.78
N SER A 161 13.60 14.46 30.36
CA SER A 161 14.41 15.37 31.17
C SER A 161 13.69 15.85 32.43
N GLU A 162 12.38 16.10 32.34
CA GLU A 162 11.55 16.47 33.50
C GLU A 162 11.40 15.31 34.47
N LEU A 163 11.18 14.09 33.97
CA LEU A 163 11.12 12.88 34.77
C LEU A 163 12.44 12.64 35.52
N GLN A 164 13.58 12.85 34.85
CA GLN A 164 14.89 12.73 35.48
C GLN A 164 15.09 13.77 36.58
N LYS A 165 14.68 15.03 36.35
CA LYS A 165 14.71 16.09 37.39
C LYS A 165 13.81 15.73 38.58
N ALA A 166 12.60 15.23 38.32
CA ALA A 166 11.67 14.81 39.36
C ALA A 166 12.23 13.64 40.18
N LYS A 167 12.90 12.67 39.54
CA LYS A 167 13.56 11.54 40.21
C LYS A 167 14.69 12.01 41.13
N ILE A 168 15.53 12.94 40.64
CA ILE A 168 16.60 13.53 41.45
C ILE A 168 16.00 14.31 42.63
N ASN A 169 14.96 15.11 42.41
CA ASN A 169 14.28 15.87 43.46
C ASN A 169 13.65 14.94 44.52
N LEU A 170 13.01 13.85 44.11
CA LEU A 170 12.48 12.85 45.03
C LEU A 170 13.59 12.22 45.88
N GLN A 171 14.75 11.94 45.27
CA GLN A 171 15.89 11.39 45.99
C GLN A 171 16.48 12.38 46.99
N THR A 172 16.57 13.67 46.64
CA THR A 172 17.01 14.71 47.59
C THR A 172 16.02 14.92 48.73
N ILE A 173 14.72 14.87 48.44
CA ILE A 173 13.68 14.94 49.47
C ILE A 173 13.78 13.74 50.42
N LYS A 174 13.98 12.53 49.89
CA LYS A 174 14.14 11.30 50.70
C LYS A 174 15.36 11.40 51.62
N THR A 175 16.49 11.91 51.14
CA THR A 175 17.69 12.09 51.98
C THR A 175 17.50 13.18 53.02
N GLN A 176 16.83 14.29 52.69
CA GLN A 176 16.47 15.34 53.64
C GLN A 176 15.57 14.81 54.77
N TYR A 177 14.48 14.11 54.43
CA TYR A 177 13.60 13.50 55.43
C TYR A 177 14.33 12.48 56.31
N ALA A 178 15.21 11.65 55.73
CA ALA A 178 16.00 10.70 56.52
C ALA A 178 16.94 11.41 57.53
N HIS A 179 17.47 12.58 57.18
CA HIS A 179 18.27 13.40 58.09
C HIS A 179 17.42 14.07 59.18
N GLU A 180 16.25 14.62 58.81
CA GLU A 180 15.31 15.21 59.77
C GLU A 180 14.81 14.19 60.80
N VAL A 181 14.46 12.98 60.35
CA VAL A 181 14.05 11.88 61.24
C VAL A 181 15.17 11.54 62.23
N LYS A 182 16.42 11.35 61.77
CA LYS A 182 17.56 11.09 62.66
C LYS A 182 17.80 12.23 63.66
N LYS A 183 17.66 13.48 63.22
CA LYS A 183 17.77 14.64 64.11
C LYS A 183 16.68 14.63 65.19
N HIS A 184 15.42 14.36 64.81
CA HIS A 184 14.31 14.24 65.75
C HIS A 184 14.50 13.07 66.73
N GLU A 185 14.99 11.92 66.28
CA GLU A 185 15.33 10.78 67.14
C GLU A 185 16.41 11.14 68.18
N LEU A 186 17.46 11.85 67.76
CA LEU A 186 18.52 12.34 68.66
C LEU A 186 18.01 13.36 69.67
N ASP A 187 17.17 14.31 69.25
CA ASP A 187 16.58 15.31 70.14
C ASP A 187 15.61 14.66 71.14
N ASN A 188 14.83 13.68 70.70
CA ASN A 188 13.97 12.88 71.57
C ASN A 188 14.79 12.06 72.59
N ALA A 189 15.91 11.47 72.17
CA ALA A 189 16.81 10.76 73.07
C ALA A 189 17.37 11.69 74.17
N LYS A 190 17.81 12.91 73.80
CA LYS A 190 18.27 13.94 74.75
C LYS A 190 17.17 14.40 75.71
N ILE A 191 15.94 14.58 75.21
CA ILE A 191 14.79 14.96 76.06
C ILE A 191 14.47 13.82 77.03
N LYS A 192 14.49 12.57 76.57
CA LYS A 192 14.30 11.39 77.41
C LYS A 192 15.37 11.29 78.49
N GLU A 193 16.64 11.52 78.14
CA GLU A 193 17.76 11.55 79.10
C GLU A 193 17.59 12.67 80.14
N ARG A 194 17.21 13.88 79.73
CA ARG A 194 16.91 14.99 80.65
C ARG A 194 15.76 14.66 81.58
N LEU A 195 14.66 14.12 81.05
CA LEU A 195 13.50 13.70 81.86
C LEU A 195 13.87 12.61 82.85
N GLN A 196 14.66 11.62 82.42
CA GLN A 196 15.16 10.56 83.30
C GLN A 196 16.02 11.16 84.41
N LYS A 197 16.97 12.03 84.08
CA LYS A 197 17.80 12.73 85.08
C LYS A 197 16.96 13.54 86.06
N THR A 198 15.97 14.30 85.61
CA THR A 198 15.07 15.05 86.50
C THR A 198 14.20 14.11 87.36
N MET A 199 13.80 12.96 86.83
CA MET A 199 13.09 11.94 87.59
C MET A 199 13.98 11.34 88.68
N ASP A 200 15.23 11.01 88.35
CA ASP A 200 16.22 10.47 89.29
C ASP A 200 16.56 11.51 90.36
N GLU A 201 16.77 12.79 89.99
CA GLU A 201 16.93 13.91 90.94
C GLU A 201 15.72 14.09 91.86
N ARG A 202 14.49 13.88 91.36
CA ARG A 202 13.26 13.88 92.17
C ARG A 202 13.19 12.67 93.09
N TYR A 203 13.64 11.49 92.66
CA TYR A 203 13.68 10.30 93.50
C TYR A 203 14.73 10.44 94.61
N GLU A 204 15.89 11.00 94.31
CA GLU A 204 16.93 11.35 95.29
C GLU A 204 16.44 12.43 96.27
N GLN A 205 15.77 13.49 95.78
CA GLN A 205 15.16 14.53 96.64
C GLN A 205 13.96 14.04 97.46
N ASN A 206 13.16 13.12 96.93
CA ASN A 206 12.03 12.51 97.64
C ASN A 206 12.48 11.35 98.57
N GLY A 207 13.72 10.87 98.44
CA GLY A 207 14.32 9.91 99.38
C GLY A 207 14.44 10.47 100.79
N ASP A 208 14.58 11.81 100.92
CA ASP A 208 14.70 12.50 102.21
C ASP A 208 13.46 13.34 102.62
N ILE A 209 12.40 13.40 101.80
CA ILE A 209 11.18 14.17 102.14
C ILE A 209 9.91 13.40 101.72
N ILE A 210 9.62 12.31 102.43
CA ILE A 210 8.22 11.86 102.60
C ILE A 210 7.86 12.02 104.08
N LYS A 211 7.78 13.27 104.52
CA LYS A 211 6.94 13.74 105.63
C LYS A 211 6.81 15.25 105.45
N MET A 212 5.65 15.71 105.00
CA MET A 212 4.91 16.84 105.59
C MET A 212 3.82 17.39 104.65
N SER A 213 2.60 17.35 105.19
CA SER A 213 1.58 18.39 105.12
C SER A 213 1.08 18.89 103.75
N SER A 214 -0.19 18.56 103.50
CA SER A 214 -1.20 19.39 102.84
C SER A 214 -1.20 20.85 103.37
N PRO A 215 -1.70 21.82 102.59
CA PRO A 215 -3.11 22.20 102.81
C PRO A 215 -3.92 22.45 101.54
N MET A 216 -5.23 22.23 101.69
CA MET A 216 -6.30 22.85 100.88
C MET A 216 -6.07 24.35 100.67
N ASP A 217 -6.52 24.85 99.51
CA ASP A 217 -7.19 26.16 99.47
C ASP A 217 -8.47 26.06 98.62
N LYS A 218 -9.59 26.34 99.29
CA LYS A 218 -10.89 26.61 98.68
C LYS A 218 -11.01 28.11 98.43
N ALA A 219 -11.68 28.44 97.33
CA ALA A 219 -12.60 29.56 97.14
C ALA A 219 -12.04 31.00 97.04
N GLY A 220 -12.51 31.68 95.98
CA GLY A 220 -12.97 33.07 96.06
C GLY A 220 -11.98 34.13 95.56
N ALA A 221 -12.33 34.80 94.46
CA ALA A 221 -12.43 36.28 94.42
C ALA A 221 -12.82 36.74 93.01
N LEU A 222 -14.08 37.20 92.90
CA LEU A 222 -14.45 38.31 92.03
C LEU A 222 -13.54 39.52 92.35
N PHE A 223 -13.25 40.32 91.32
CA PHE A 223 -12.76 41.70 91.37
C PHE A 223 -11.35 41.95 91.94
N GLY A 224 -10.42 42.16 91.00
CA GLY A 224 -9.15 42.90 91.18
C GLY A 224 -8.85 43.72 89.90
N PRO A 225 -8.05 44.80 89.97
CA PRO A 225 -7.91 45.81 88.93
C PRO A 225 -7.32 45.24 87.62
N PRO A 226 -7.52 45.90 86.46
CA PRO A 226 -7.28 45.30 85.16
C PRO A 226 -5.78 44.99 84.99
N LYS A 227 -5.48 43.70 84.81
CA LYS A 227 -4.15 43.26 84.40
C LYS A 227 -3.90 43.74 82.96
N PRO A 228 -2.73 44.32 82.64
CA PRO A 228 -2.40 44.85 81.31
C PRO A 228 -2.40 43.80 80.17
N ASN A 229 -2.53 42.51 80.51
CA ASN A 229 -2.54 41.40 79.55
C ASN A 229 -3.89 41.16 78.85
N HIS A 230 -4.99 41.79 79.28
CA HIS A 230 -6.27 41.63 78.58
C HIS A 230 -6.34 42.47 77.29
N ALA A 231 -5.79 43.69 77.28
CA ALA A 231 -5.73 44.54 76.10
C ALA A 231 -4.88 43.92 74.99
N ALA A 232 -3.71 43.37 75.34
CA ALA A 232 -2.84 42.65 74.40
C ALA A 232 -3.51 41.38 73.86
N LYS A 233 -4.18 40.58 74.71
CA LYS A 233 -4.93 39.40 74.25
C LYS A 233 -6.12 39.75 73.36
N THR A 234 -6.83 40.86 73.62
CA THR A 234 -7.89 41.32 72.73
C THR A 234 -7.33 41.87 71.42
N GLU A 235 -6.20 42.56 71.45
CA GLU A 235 -5.52 43.05 70.25
C GLU A 235 -5.04 41.89 69.37
N ASP A 236 -4.47 40.85 69.97
CA ASP A 236 -4.04 39.63 69.27
C ASP A 236 -5.23 38.85 68.70
N LEU A 237 -6.36 38.80 69.42
CA LEU A 237 -7.59 38.18 68.91
C LEU A 237 -8.18 38.98 67.72
N HIS A 238 -8.15 40.31 67.79
CA HIS A 238 -8.60 41.17 66.69
C HIS A 238 -7.68 41.05 65.47
N LYS A 239 -6.35 41.00 65.67
CA LYS A 239 -5.37 40.72 64.62
C LYS A 239 -5.61 39.35 63.99
N ALA A 240 -5.84 38.31 64.80
CA ALA A 240 -6.16 36.97 64.30
C ALA A 240 -7.49 36.94 63.52
N MET A 241 -8.50 37.69 63.95
CA MET A 241 -9.78 37.80 63.25
C MET A 241 -9.64 38.55 61.90
N LEU A 242 -8.88 39.64 61.88
CA LEU A 242 -8.54 40.39 60.66
C LEU A 242 -7.74 39.53 59.69
N GLN A 243 -6.73 38.81 60.20
CA GLN A 243 -5.91 37.93 59.39
C GLN A 243 -6.74 36.77 58.81
N LYS A 244 -7.64 36.17 59.59
CA LYS A 244 -8.61 35.19 59.11
C LYS A 244 -9.58 35.78 58.08
N SER A 245 -9.94 37.05 58.20
CA SER A 245 -10.78 37.75 57.21
C SER A 245 -10.02 37.94 55.89
N ILE A 246 -8.77 38.40 55.96
CA ILE A 246 -7.87 38.59 54.80
C ILE A 246 -7.58 37.25 54.12
N GLU A 247 -7.34 36.18 54.89
CA GLU A 247 -7.14 34.83 54.36
C GLU A 247 -8.40 34.31 53.65
N ARG A 248 -9.59 34.55 54.20
CA ARG A 248 -10.85 34.21 53.52
C ARG A 248 -11.05 35.03 52.24
N GLU A 249 -10.76 36.32 52.28
CA GLU A 249 -10.86 37.19 51.09
C GLU A 249 -9.89 36.74 50.00
N ASN A 250 -8.64 36.45 50.36
CA ASN A 250 -7.65 35.89 49.45
C ASN A 250 -8.07 34.52 48.90
N GLN A 251 -8.69 33.67 49.73
CA GLN A 251 -9.23 32.40 49.27
C GLN A 251 -10.35 32.60 48.24
N VAL A 252 -11.29 33.51 48.50
CA VAL A 252 -12.37 33.84 47.55
C VAL A 252 -11.81 34.42 46.25
N ILE A 253 -10.76 35.25 46.30
CA ILE A 253 -10.09 35.77 45.10
C ILE A 253 -9.44 34.64 44.30
N ARG A 254 -8.77 33.70 44.97
CA ARG A 254 -8.19 32.51 44.32
C ARG A 254 -9.26 31.64 43.68
N ASP A 255 -10.34 31.36 44.40
CA ASP A 255 -11.45 30.55 43.92
C ASP A 255 -12.16 31.23 42.75
N ASN A 256 -12.34 32.56 42.78
CA ASN A 256 -12.91 33.31 41.66
C ASN A 256 -12.03 33.26 40.40
N LYS A 257 -10.70 33.34 40.55
CA LYS A 257 -9.75 33.18 39.43
C LYS A 257 -9.82 31.76 38.86
N LEU A 258 -9.87 30.75 39.72
CA LEU A 258 -9.98 29.36 39.30
C LEU A 258 -11.31 29.10 38.57
N LEU A 259 -12.43 29.61 39.08
CA LEU A 259 -13.73 29.50 38.42
C LEU A 259 -13.73 30.17 37.04
N ARG A 260 -13.11 31.34 36.89
CA ARG A 260 -12.95 31.99 35.58
C ARG A 260 -12.12 31.15 34.62
N LEU A 261 -11.05 30.53 35.10
CA LEU A 261 -10.20 29.65 34.31
C LEU A 261 -10.99 28.42 33.83
N VAL A 262 -11.71 27.75 34.73
CA VAL A 262 -12.55 26.59 34.40
C VAL A 262 -13.66 26.96 33.40
N LEU A 263 -14.30 28.12 33.57
CA LEU A 263 -15.31 28.59 32.62
C LEU A 263 -14.72 28.91 31.24
N TYR A 264 -13.50 29.45 31.20
CA TYR A 264 -12.79 29.68 29.94
C TYR A 264 -12.40 28.37 29.26
N ASP A 265 -11.89 27.40 30.01
CA ASP A 265 -11.55 26.07 29.51
C ASP A 265 -12.79 25.36 28.97
N LEU A 266 -13.92 25.46 29.68
CA LEU A 266 -15.20 24.91 29.24
C LEU A 266 -15.71 25.60 27.97
N HIS A 267 -15.63 26.94 27.89
CA HIS A 267 -15.97 27.68 26.67
C HIS A 267 -15.07 27.26 25.49
N SER A 268 -13.76 27.13 25.71
CA SER A 268 -12.79 26.70 24.69
C SER A 268 -13.07 25.26 24.21
N ALA A 269 -13.36 24.35 25.14
CA ALA A 269 -13.70 22.96 24.82
C ALA A 269 -15.02 22.86 24.04
N LEU A 270 -16.07 23.56 24.49
CA LEU A 270 -17.36 23.62 23.80
C LEU A 270 -17.20 24.22 22.40
N LYS A 271 -16.39 25.28 22.26
CA LYS A 271 -16.11 25.90 20.97
C LYS A 271 -15.38 24.94 20.05
N SER A 272 -14.34 24.27 20.53
CA SER A 272 -13.60 23.27 19.75
C SER A 272 -14.49 22.10 19.33
N MET A 273 -15.41 21.68 20.19
CA MET A 273 -16.37 20.62 19.88
C MET A 273 -17.38 21.07 18.82
N LEU A 274 -17.91 22.29 18.95
CA LEU A 274 -18.79 22.88 17.94
C LEU A 274 -18.07 23.02 16.59
N GLU A 275 -16.86 23.59 16.57
CA GLU A 275 -16.03 23.70 15.36
C GLU A 275 -15.73 22.35 14.72
N GLY A 276 -15.41 21.34 15.55
CA GLY A 276 -15.17 19.97 15.08
C GLY A 276 -16.40 19.35 14.44
N GLN A 277 -17.56 19.50 15.08
CA GLN A 277 -18.82 18.94 14.58
C GLN A 277 -19.35 19.66 13.35
N THR A 278 -19.25 21.00 13.31
CA THR A 278 -19.59 21.78 12.10
C THR A 278 -18.69 21.37 10.94
N ARG A 279 -17.37 21.22 11.15
CA ARG A 279 -16.44 20.79 10.09
C ARG A 279 -16.71 19.37 9.60
N GLN A 280 -16.92 18.43 10.52
CA GLN A 280 -17.23 17.04 10.17
C GLN A 280 -18.53 16.97 9.36
N TYR A 281 -19.54 17.76 9.72
CA TYR A 281 -20.81 17.82 9.01
C TYR A 281 -20.67 18.42 7.59
N HIS A 282 -19.95 19.53 7.45
CA HIS A 282 -19.71 20.16 6.13
C HIS A 282 -18.91 19.24 5.20
N GLN A 283 -17.95 18.48 5.74
CA GLN A 283 -17.14 17.53 4.97
C GLN A 283 -17.94 16.30 4.49
N ILE A 284 -18.98 15.90 5.23
CA ILE A 284 -19.83 14.76 4.84
C ILE A 284 -20.89 15.15 3.80
N MET A 285 -21.36 16.40 3.83
CA MET A 285 -22.47 16.87 2.98
C MET A 285 -22.05 17.62 1.71
N ASP A 286 -20.73 17.84 1.48
CA ASP A 286 -20.17 18.53 0.30
C ASP A 286 -20.85 19.89 0.00
N LEU A 287 -21.28 20.58 1.06
CA LEU A 287 -21.92 21.89 0.97
C LEU A 287 -20.84 22.97 1.00
N ASP A 288 -20.61 23.61 -0.16
CA ASP A 288 -19.68 24.72 -0.37
C ASP A 288 -20.25 26.05 0.21
N GLY A 289 -20.62 26.00 1.49
CA GLY A 289 -21.26 27.08 2.23
C GLY A 289 -20.33 27.71 3.25
N ASP A 290 -20.20 29.03 3.17
CA ASP A 290 -19.43 29.90 4.06
C ASP A 290 -19.63 29.49 5.54
N SER A 291 -18.52 29.20 6.24
CA SER A 291 -18.56 28.75 7.64
C SER A 291 -19.42 29.69 8.49
N PRO A 292 -20.39 29.19 9.29
CA PRO A 292 -21.19 30.05 10.15
C PRO A 292 -20.25 30.79 11.11
N ASP A 293 -20.43 32.11 11.13
CA ASP A 293 -19.58 33.16 11.72
C ASP A 293 -19.15 32.89 13.18
N LEU A 294 -18.17 32.00 13.36
CA LEU A 294 -17.55 31.59 14.62
C LEU A 294 -16.63 32.68 15.22
N VAL A 295 -16.43 33.77 14.48
CA VAL A 295 -15.64 34.93 14.90
C VAL A 295 -16.32 35.68 16.06
N LYS A 296 -17.67 35.63 16.14
CA LYS A 296 -18.46 36.27 17.21
C LYS A 296 -18.26 35.67 18.60
N PHE A 297 -17.66 34.49 18.71
CA PHE A 297 -17.43 33.79 19.98
C PHE A 297 -16.01 33.97 20.53
N ARG A 298 -15.25 34.94 20.04
CA ARG A 298 -13.93 35.24 20.59
C ARG A 298 -14.10 36.15 21.81
N ILE A 299 -14.18 35.56 23.01
CA ILE A 299 -14.28 36.32 24.27
C ILE A 299 -12.88 36.78 24.69
N PRO A 300 -12.61 38.11 24.80
CA PRO A 300 -11.40 38.62 25.43
C PRO A 300 -11.29 38.17 26.90
N MET A 301 -10.07 37.90 27.35
CA MET A 301 -9.75 37.38 28.69
C MET A 301 -10.16 38.32 29.86
N GLU A 302 -10.70 39.51 29.57
CA GLU A 302 -11.02 40.57 30.52
C GLU A 302 -12.52 40.76 30.81
N LEU A 303 -13.41 39.91 30.29
CA LEU A 303 -14.86 40.07 30.55
C LEU A 303 -15.28 39.65 31.97
N GLY A 304 -16.31 40.33 32.48
CA GLY A 304 -16.89 40.06 33.79
C GLY A 304 -17.59 38.69 33.85
N GLY A 305 -17.60 38.05 35.02
CA GLY A 305 -18.12 36.69 35.20
C GLY A 305 -19.59 36.48 34.75
N ALA A 306 -20.40 37.53 34.71
CA ALA A 306 -21.76 37.47 34.18
C ALA A 306 -21.81 37.28 32.66
N GLN A 307 -20.92 37.96 31.92
CA GLN A 307 -20.85 37.90 30.46
C GLN A 307 -20.25 36.58 29.98
N LEU A 308 -19.27 36.03 30.73
CA LEU A 308 -18.71 34.71 30.44
C LEU A 308 -19.75 33.60 30.64
N LYS A 309 -20.57 33.70 31.69
CA LYS A 309 -21.68 32.76 31.93
C LYS A 309 -22.69 32.79 30.78
N GLU A 310 -23.10 33.99 30.34
CA GLU A 310 -24.07 34.16 29.26
C GLU A 310 -23.53 33.59 27.94
N ALA A 311 -22.27 33.87 27.59
CA ALA A 311 -21.65 33.34 26.39
C ALA A 311 -21.49 31.81 26.40
N VAL A 312 -21.21 31.21 27.57
CA VAL A 312 -21.20 29.75 27.72
C VAL A 312 -22.60 29.15 27.53
N LEU A 313 -23.63 29.77 28.08
CA LEU A 313 -25.02 29.31 27.92
C LEU A 313 -25.47 29.40 26.46
N ASP A 314 -25.15 30.48 25.76
CA ASP A 314 -25.44 30.66 24.34
C ASP A 314 -24.74 29.61 23.47
N LEU A 315 -23.49 29.27 23.80
CA LEU A 315 -22.73 28.26 23.08
C LEU A 315 -23.30 26.85 23.29
N ILE A 316 -23.73 26.52 24.52
CA ILE A 316 -24.41 25.25 24.82
C ILE A 316 -25.75 25.18 24.08
N ALA A 317 -26.53 26.27 24.06
CA ALA A 317 -27.80 26.31 23.35
C ALA A 317 -27.63 26.04 21.84
N LYS A 318 -26.62 26.66 21.21
CA LYS A 318 -26.30 26.41 19.79
C LYS A 318 -25.77 25.02 19.52
N LEU A 319 -24.92 24.49 20.41
CA LEU A 319 -24.46 23.11 20.28
C LEU A 319 -25.62 22.12 20.35
N LYS A 320 -26.58 22.37 21.24
CA LYS A 320 -27.79 21.56 21.34
C LYS A 320 -28.65 21.65 20.08
N GLU A 321 -28.82 22.85 19.53
CA GLU A 321 -29.56 23.06 18.27
C GLU A 321 -28.90 22.32 17.10
N GLU A 322 -27.57 22.43 16.96
CA GLU A 322 -26.80 21.67 15.95
C GLU A 322 -26.89 20.16 16.17
N TRP A 323 -26.87 19.67 17.43
CA TRP A 323 -27.10 18.26 17.74
C TRP A 323 -28.49 17.79 17.37
N ASP A 324 -29.53 18.56 17.71
CA ASP A 324 -30.91 18.21 17.39
C ASP A 324 -31.11 18.18 15.86
N ILE A 325 -30.52 19.13 15.12
CA ILE A 325 -30.49 19.13 13.66
C ILE A 325 -29.74 17.90 13.13
N GLN A 326 -28.59 17.55 13.71
CA GLN A 326 -27.84 16.35 13.32
C GLN A 326 -28.57 15.05 13.63
N ILE A 327 -29.33 14.97 14.72
CA ILE A 327 -30.12 13.78 15.06
C ILE A 327 -31.30 13.63 14.08
N VAL A 328 -31.95 14.73 13.72
CA VAL A 328 -33.07 14.72 12.75
C VAL A 328 -32.58 14.49 11.31
N ARG A 329 -31.38 14.98 10.96
CA ARG A 329 -30.78 14.85 9.62
C ARG A 329 -29.85 13.66 9.42
N ARG A 330 -29.38 13.02 10.51
CA ARG A 330 -29.02 11.61 10.47
C ARG A 330 -30.31 10.87 10.19
N GLN A 331 -30.67 10.82 8.92
CA GLN A 331 -31.57 9.80 8.41
C GLN A 331 -31.10 8.50 9.05
N ALA A 332 -32.00 7.86 9.80
CA ALA A 332 -31.76 6.51 10.27
C ALA A 332 -31.22 5.74 9.06
N TYR A 333 -29.99 5.20 9.18
CA TYR A 333 -29.42 4.35 8.15
C TYR A 333 -30.54 3.45 7.66
N THR A 334 -30.83 3.51 6.36
CA THR A 334 -31.88 2.64 5.84
C THR A 334 -31.44 1.21 6.16
N GLU A 335 -32.39 0.32 6.45
CA GLU A 335 -32.05 -1.06 6.82
C GLU A 335 -31.19 -1.75 5.74
N GLU A 336 -31.26 -1.24 4.51
CA GLU A 336 -30.43 -1.62 3.36
C GLU A 336 -28.97 -1.14 3.49
N GLU A 337 -28.72 0.11 3.88
CA GLU A 337 -27.37 0.63 4.11
C GLU A 337 -26.67 -0.05 5.29
N VAL A 338 -27.41 -0.36 6.35
CA VAL A 338 -26.86 -1.13 7.49
C VAL A 338 -26.43 -2.52 7.03
N LYS A 339 -27.27 -3.22 6.26
CA LYS A 339 -26.95 -4.53 5.70
C LYS A 339 -25.75 -4.47 4.75
N GLU A 340 -25.62 -3.43 3.94
CA GLU A 340 -24.46 -3.25 3.06
C GLU A 340 -23.16 -3.05 3.86
N LYS A 341 -23.22 -2.25 4.94
CA LYS A 341 -22.06 -2.06 5.83
C LYS A 341 -21.73 -3.32 6.60
N ASP A 342 -22.71 -4.09 7.06
CA ASP A 342 -22.51 -5.37 7.73
C ASP A 342 -21.85 -6.40 6.79
N MET A 343 -22.30 -6.52 5.54
CA MET A 343 -21.63 -7.37 4.53
C MET A 343 -20.19 -6.92 4.27
N THR A 344 -19.94 -5.61 4.28
CA THR A 344 -18.58 -5.07 4.11
C THR A 344 -17.70 -5.42 5.31
N ILE A 345 -18.25 -5.35 6.52
CA ILE A 345 -17.56 -5.74 7.75
C ILE A 345 -17.24 -7.23 7.71
N GLU A 346 -18.20 -8.08 7.36
CA GLU A 346 -17.99 -9.54 7.23
C GLU A 346 -16.87 -9.88 6.24
N ARG A 347 -16.85 -9.19 5.09
CA ARG A 347 -15.77 -9.34 4.11
C ARG A 347 -14.43 -8.93 4.68
N LEU A 348 -14.34 -7.78 5.34
CA LEU A 348 -13.09 -7.29 5.92
C LEU A 348 -12.61 -8.18 7.08
N THR A 349 -13.52 -8.79 7.84
CA THR A 349 -13.15 -9.79 8.86
C THR A 349 -12.60 -11.05 8.23
N GLN A 350 -13.18 -11.51 7.11
CA GLN A 350 -12.65 -12.65 6.37
C GLN A 350 -11.25 -12.37 5.79
N ASP A 351 -11.04 -11.18 5.21
CA ASP A 351 -9.74 -10.76 4.70
C ASP A 351 -8.70 -10.67 5.84
N LEU A 352 -9.10 -10.21 7.04
CA LEU A 352 -8.24 -10.20 8.23
C LEU A 352 -7.86 -11.61 8.67
N ASP A 353 -8.81 -12.54 8.70
CA ASP A 353 -8.55 -13.93 9.09
C ASP A 353 -7.59 -14.62 8.09
N GLU A 354 -7.72 -14.35 6.79
CA GLU A 354 -6.79 -14.83 5.77
C GLU A 354 -5.38 -14.26 5.97
N VAL A 355 -5.26 -12.97 6.28
CA VAL A 355 -3.97 -12.34 6.59
C VAL A 355 -3.36 -12.92 7.87
N PHE A 356 -4.16 -13.22 8.90
CA PHE A 356 -3.65 -13.88 10.11
C PHE A 356 -3.15 -15.29 9.81
N ALA A 357 -3.88 -16.08 9.02
CA ALA A 357 -3.44 -17.42 8.63
C ALA A 357 -2.14 -17.40 7.81
N THR A 358 -1.99 -16.44 6.90
CA THR A 358 -0.74 -16.30 6.12
C THR A 358 0.43 -15.82 6.98
N LEU A 359 0.20 -14.97 7.99
CA LEU A 359 1.22 -14.58 8.96
C LEU A 359 1.66 -15.75 9.84
N GLU A 360 0.72 -16.57 10.31
CA GLU A 360 1.02 -17.77 11.10
C GLU A 360 1.84 -18.76 10.27
N GLN A 361 1.45 -19.01 9.02
CA GLN A 361 2.21 -19.87 8.11
C GLN A 361 3.64 -19.35 7.85
N VAL A 362 3.81 -18.05 7.65
CA VAL A 362 5.14 -17.44 7.47
C VAL A 362 5.97 -17.52 8.74
N GLN A 363 5.35 -17.44 9.91
CA GLN A 363 6.02 -17.58 11.20
C GLN A 363 6.48 -19.03 11.42
N ASP A 364 5.63 -20.02 11.12
CA ASP A 364 5.99 -21.45 11.19
C ASP A 364 7.12 -21.77 10.19
N ASP A 365 7.06 -21.23 8.97
CA ASP A 365 8.13 -21.34 7.98
C ASP A 365 9.44 -20.69 8.45
N PHE A 366 9.35 -19.60 9.21
CA PHE A 366 10.52 -18.94 9.78
C PHE A 366 11.11 -19.76 10.93
N ASP A 367 10.28 -20.32 11.80
CA ASP A 367 10.71 -21.13 12.94
C ASP A 367 11.32 -22.46 12.47
N THR A 368 10.70 -23.12 11.48
CA THR A 368 11.24 -24.34 10.86
C THR A 368 12.58 -24.08 10.16
N LYS A 369 12.72 -22.97 9.42
CA LYS A 369 14.01 -22.57 8.83
C LYS A 369 15.04 -22.26 9.91
N THR A 370 14.65 -21.56 10.97
CA THR A 370 15.55 -21.22 12.09
C THR A 370 16.03 -22.48 12.80
N GLU A 371 15.15 -23.45 13.03
CA GLU A 371 15.50 -24.75 13.59
C GLU A 371 16.45 -25.52 12.67
N ALA A 372 16.23 -25.51 11.36
CA ALA A 372 17.12 -26.12 10.37
C ALA A 372 18.52 -25.45 10.37
N TYR A 373 18.59 -24.11 10.44
CA TYR A 373 19.85 -23.39 10.57
C TYR A 373 20.56 -23.70 11.90
N LEU A 374 19.81 -23.84 13.00
CA LEU A 374 20.38 -24.20 14.30
C LEU A 374 20.97 -25.61 14.27
N LYS A 375 20.24 -26.58 13.69
CA LYS A 375 20.71 -27.98 13.51
C LYS A 375 21.93 -28.06 12.61
N PHE A 376 22.01 -27.22 11.58
CA PHE A 376 23.19 -27.10 10.72
C PHE A 376 24.39 -26.50 11.47
N ALA A 377 24.19 -25.40 12.21
CA ALA A 377 25.24 -24.73 12.97
C ALA A 377 25.80 -25.59 14.12
N GLN A 378 24.97 -26.45 14.71
CA GLN A 378 25.37 -27.38 15.78
C GLN A 378 26.04 -28.67 15.25
N GLY A 379 26.19 -28.84 13.93
CA GLY A 379 26.85 -30.01 13.33
C GLY A 379 26.06 -31.32 13.39
N SER A 380 24.83 -31.31 13.94
CA SER A 380 23.99 -32.50 14.11
C SER A 380 23.16 -32.87 12.87
N PHE A 381 23.35 -32.15 11.76
CA PHE A 381 22.72 -32.45 10.47
C PHE A 381 23.08 -33.86 9.95
N PHE A 382 24.28 -34.36 10.25
CA PHE A 382 24.73 -35.71 9.86
C PHE A 382 24.46 -36.80 10.92
N ASP A 383 24.12 -36.45 12.15
CA ASP A 383 23.87 -37.44 13.23
C ASP A 383 22.58 -38.24 12.99
N THR A 384 21.58 -37.63 12.35
CA THR A 384 20.28 -38.26 12.10
C THR A 384 20.35 -39.29 10.96
N ILE A 385 21.34 -39.18 10.06
CA ILE A 385 21.56 -40.14 8.97
C ILE A 385 22.42 -41.33 9.46
N ALA A 386 23.31 -41.11 10.44
CA ALA A 386 24.17 -42.15 10.98
C ALA A 386 23.48 -43.08 12.01
N HIS A 387 22.41 -42.63 12.68
CA HIS A 387 21.75 -43.40 13.75
C HIS A 387 20.55 -44.26 13.31
N ASN A 388 20.11 -44.20 12.05
CA ASN A 388 18.89 -44.89 11.58
C ASN A 388 19.14 -46.12 10.69
N HIS A 389 20.27 -46.81 10.87
CA HIS A 389 20.49 -48.14 10.25
C HIS A 389 20.06 -49.33 11.13
N HIS A 390 19.31 -49.08 12.19
CA HIS A 390 18.72 -50.15 12.98
C HIS A 390 17.39 -49.70 13.56
N MET A 391 16.29 -50.04 12.87
CA MET A 391 14.99 -50.44 13.42
C MET A 391 13.97 -50.41 12.29
N ASP A 392 13.53 -51.60 11.87
CA ASP A 392 12.25 -51.82 11.19
C ASP A 392 11.15 -51.15 12.02
N ILE A 393 10.56 -50.06 11.52
CA ILE A 393 9.28 -49.56 12.02
C ILE A 393 8.37 -49.25 10.83
N SER A 394 7.33 -50.07 10.78
CA SER A 394 6.14 -49.98 9.96
C SER A 394 5.60 -48.54 9.84
N SER A 395 5.39 -48.14 8.60
CA SER A 395 5.00 -46.80 8.15
C SER A 395 3.48 -46.53 8.26
N ASP A 396 2.83 -46.82 9.39
CA ASP A 396 1.36 -46.67 9.44
C ASP A 396 0.72 -46.11 10.71
N ASP A 397 1.42 -45.90 11.82
CA ASP A 397 0.76 -45.42 13.05
C ASP A 397 1.38 -44.11 13.55
N ILE A 398 0.75 -43.00 13.17
CA ILE A 398 0.42 -41.77 13.93
C ILE A 398 0.04 -40.70 12.89
N ILE A 399 -1.23 -40.68 12.47
CA ILE A 399 -1.83 -39.54 11.77
C ILE A 399 -3.20 -39.28 12.41
N PRO A 400 -3.49 -38.06 12.91
CA PRO A 400 -4.82 -37.67 13.40
C PRO A 400 -5.90 -37.94 12.33
N PRO A 401 -7.13 -38.35 12.69
CA PRO A 401 -8.15 -38.80 11.73
C PRO A 401 -8.53 -37.74 10.68
N GLU A 402 -8.40 -36.45 11.01
CA GLU A 402 -8.67 -35.32 10.10
C GLU A 402 -7.54 -35.12 9.08
N VAL A 403 -6.29 -35.40 9.47
CA VAL A 403 -5.10 -35.37 8.60
C VAL A 403 -5.03 -36.63 7.73
N GLU A 404 -5.68 -37.73 8.13
CA GLU A 404 -5.72 -38.96 7.35
C GLU A 404 -6.56 -38.80 6.06
N ASP A 405 -7.66 -38.04 6.12
CA ASP A 405 -8.51 -37.77 4.96
C ASP A 405 -7.87 -36.75 4.01
N GLU A 406 -7.21 -35.72 4.56
CA GLU A 406 -6.44 -34.76 3.75
C GLU A 406 -5.20 -35.39 3.11
N THR A 407 -4.48 -36.26 3.83
CA THR A 407 -3.34 -36.99 3.25
C THR A 407 -3.80 -38.02 2.22
N LYS A 408 -4.98 -38.65 2.39
CA LYS A 408 -5.59 -39.50 1.35
C LYS A 408 -6.01 -38.66 0.12
N ALA A 409 -6.54 -37.46 0.31
CA ALA A 409 -6.89 -36.55 -0.78
C ALA A 409 -5.64 -36.04 -1.53
N LEU A 410 -4.60 -35.64 -0.81
CA LEU A 410 -3.31 -35.23 -1.39
C LEU A 410 -2.61 -36.38 -2.11
N ARG A 411 -2.66 -37.61 -1.58
CA ARG A 411 -2.13 -38.80 -2.27
C ARG A 411 -2.90 -39.10 -3.56
N LYS A 412 -4.22 -38.93 -3.57
CA LYS A 412 -5.05 -39.06 -4.79
C LYS A 412 -4.69 -37.98 -5.82
N LEU A 413 -4.55 -36.72 -5.39
CA LEU A 413 -4.16 -35.61 -6.25
C LEU A 413 -2.75 -35.80 -6.82
N GLN A 414 -1.78 -36.20 -6.00
CA GLN A 414 -0.42 -36.53 -6.44
C GLN A 414 -0.36 -37.73 -7.40
N LYS A 415 -1.29 -38.68 -7.25
CA LYS A 415 -1.42 -39.81 -8.18
C LYS A 415 -1.99 -39.34 -9.53
N GLN A 416 -3.04 -38.52 -9.51
CA GLN A 416 -3.61 -37.92 -10.72
C GLN A 416 -2.59 -37.05 -11.46
N ILE A 417 -1.85 -36.18 -10.76
CA ILE A 417 -0.80 -35.36 -11.38
C ILE A 417 0.29 -36.24 -12.01
N ARG A 418 0.64 -37.38 -11.41
CA ARG A 418 1.61 -38.32 -11.99
C ARG A 418 1.05 -39.02 -13.23
N GLU A 419 -0.20 -39.45 -13.20
CA GLU A 419 -0.88 -40.05 -14.36
C GLU A 419 -1.00 -39.03 -15.49
N GLU A 420 -1.38 -37.78 -15.21
CA GLU A 420 -1.42 -36.70 -16.19
C GLU A 420 -0.04 -36.39 -16.77
N ARG A 421 1.01 -36.34 -15.94
CA ARG A 421 2.39 -36.15 -16.41
C ARG A 421 2.86 -37.31 -17.26
N GLN A 422 2.52 -38.55 -16.92
CA GLN A 422 2.83 -39.72 -17.73
C GLN A 422 2.09 -39.67 -19.07
N ASN A 423 0.79 -39.34 -19.06
CA ASN A 423 -0.01 -39.19 -20.27
C ASN A 423 0.50 -38.06 -21.17
N LEU A 424 0.90 -36.92 -20.61
CA LEU A 424 1.51 -35.82 -21.36
C LEU A 424 2.86 -36.20 -21.95
N THR A 425 3.65 -36.97 -21.20
CA THR A 425 4.95 -37.48 -21.67
C THR A 425 4.76 -38.48 -22.80
N GLU A 426 3.81 -39.41 -22.66
CA GLU A 426 3.46 -40.39 -23.71
C GLU A 426 2.89 -39.69 -24.95
N ALA A 427 2.04 -38.67 -24.77
CA ALA A 427 1.53 -37.85 -25.88
C ALA A 427 2.66 -37.08 -26.59
N ALA A 428 3.65 -36.57 -25.85
CA ALA A 428 4.82 -35.92 -26.43
C ALA A 428 5.71 -36.90 -27.20
N ILE A 429 5.86 -38.14 -26.71
CA ILE A 429 6.58 -39.21 -27.41
C ILE A 429 5.85 -39.58 -28.70
N LYS A 430 4.52 -39.82 -28.64
CA LYS A 430 3.70 -40.13 -29.83
C LYS A 430 3.75 -39.01 -30.86
N LEU A 431 3.66 -37.74 -30.43
CA LEU A 431 3.80 -36.60 -31.33
C LEU A 431 5.19 -36.53 -31.98
N GLY A 432 6.23 -36.95 -31.24
CA GLY A 432 7.58 -37.12 -31.78
C GLY A 432 7.65 -38.21 -32.84
N GLU A 433 7.07 -39.38 -32.56
CA GLU A 433 6.99 -40.50 -33.50
C GLU A 433 6.22 -40.11 -34.77
N ASP A 434 5.04 -39.50 -34.65
CA ASP A 434 4.24 -39.01 -35.78
C ASP A 434 5.02 -37.99 -36.61
N ARG A 435 5.76 -37.09 -35.97
CA ARG A 435 6.63 -36.12 -36.66
C ARG A 435 7.74 -36.83 -37.43
N THR A 436 8.34 -37.87 -36.86
CA THR A 436 9.38 -38.66 -37.58
C THR A 436 8.78 -39.45 -38.73
N GLN A 437 7.58 -40.01 -38.58
CA GLN A 437 6.88 -40.70 -39.64
C GLN A 437 6.55 -39.76 -40.80
N LEU A 438 5.99 -38.58 -40.52
CA LEU A 438 5.70 -37.56 -41.52
C LEU A 438 6.98 -37.08 -42.24
N MET A 439 8.09 -36.96 -41.53
CA MET A 439 9.38 -36.63 -42.15
C MET A 439 9.88 -37.75 -43.08
N ASN A 440 9.67 -39.01 -42.71
CA ASN A 440 10.04 -40.15 -43.54
C ASN A 440 9.12 -40.28 -44.78
N GLU A 441 7.81 -40.09 -44.61
CA GLU A 441 6.85 -40.07 -45.73
C GLU A 441 7.16 -38.92 -46.69
N ARG A 442 7.46 -37.73 -46.17
CA ARG A 442 7.90 -36.60 -46.99
C ARG A 442 9.17 -36.94 -47.77
N ARG A 443 10.18 -37.54 -47.12
CA ARG A 443 11.42 -37.95 -47.79
C ARG A 443 11.16 -39.02 -48.85
N ALA A 444 10.30 -40.00 -48.58
CA ALA A 444 9.93 -41.04 -49.55
C ALA A 444 9.19 -40.44 -50.75
N PHE A 445 8.32 -39.47 -50.51
CA PHE A 445 7.62 -38.73 -51.57
C PHE A 445 8.59 -37.92 -52.42
N GLU A 446 9.54 -37.19 -51.80
CA GLU A 446 10.59 -36.46 -52.51
C GLU A 446 11.47 -37.41 -53.36
N GLN A 447 11.80 -38.59 -52.84
CA GLN A 447 12.51 -39.63 -53.61
C GLN A 447 11.68 -40.18 -54.78
N GLN A 448 10.38 -40.41 -54.57
CA GLN A 448 9.49 -40.84 -55.65
C GLN A 448 9.38 -39.76 -56.73
N GLN A 449 9.25 -38.50 -56.35
CA GLN A 449 9.23 -37.37 -57.26
C GLN A 449 10.54 -37.28 -58.07
N GLN A 450 11.69 -37.41 -57.41
CA GLN A 450 12.99 -37.46 -58.08
C GLN A 450 13.09 -38.64 -59.05
N SER A 451 12.69 -39.84 -58.62
CA SER A 451 12.71 -41.03 -59.49
C SER A 451 11.80 -40.87 -60.72
N HIS A 452 10.62 -40.27 -60.53
CA HIS A 452 9.68 -40.00 -61.62
C HIS A 452 10.26 -38.97 -62.59
N GLN A 453 10.86 -37.88 -62.09
CA GLN A 453 11.59 -36.92 -62.92
C GLN A 453 12.72 -37.59 -63.69
N THR A 454 13.52 -38.46 -63.07
CA THR A 454 14.57 -39.19 -63.79
C THR A 454 14.02 -40.14 -64.86
N LEU A 455 12.88 -40.79 -64.62
CA LEU A 455 12.22 -41.65 -65.62
C LEU A 455 11.66 -40.83 -66.77
N VAL A 456 11.05 -39.67 -66.52
CA VAL A 456 10.58 -38.75 -67.57
C VAL A 456 11.77 -38.30 -68.43
N VAL A 457 12.88 -37.90 -67.81
CA VAL A 457 14.11 -37.52 -68.53
C VAL A 457 14.67 -38.70 -69.35
N LEU A 458 14.66 -39.93 -68.81
CA LEU A 458 15.12 -41.11 -69.54
C LEU A 458 14.18 -41.50 -70.70
N ASP A 459 12.86 -41.34 -70.54
CA ASP A 459 11.87 -41.59 -71.59
C ASP A 459 11.99 -40.54 -72.71
N GLU A 460 12.17 -39.27 -72.35
CA GLU A 460 12.50 -38.19 -73.30
C GLU A 460 13.78 -38.49 -74.08
N LEU A 461 14.87 -38.92 -73.42
CA LEU A 461 16.10 -39.32 -74.09
C LEU A 461 15.92 -40.53 -75.01
N SER A 462 15.14 -41.54 -74.60
CA SER A 462 14.87 -42.74 -75.41
C SER A 462 14.01 -42.47 -76.64
N ASN A 463 13.11 -41.48 -76.56
CA ASN A 463 12.30 -41.02 -77.69
C ASN A 463 13.07 -40.10 -78.66
N THR A 464 14.22 -39.56 -78.25
CA THR A 464 15.13 -38.83 -79.16
C THR A 464 16.11 -39.71 -79.96
N GLU A 465 16.22 -41.01 -79.65
CA GLU A 465 17.11 -41.96 -80.34
C GLU A 465 16.38 -42.94 -81.29
N ARG A 466 15.08 -42.72 -81.57
CA ARG A 466 14.33 -43.34 -82.68
C ARG A 466 14.05 -42.31 -83.77
#